data_AF-A0AAD3NBP8-F1
#
_entry.id   AF-A0AAD3NBP8-F1
#
_cell.length_a   1.000
_cell.length_b   1.000
_cell.length_c   1.000
_cell.angle_alpha   90.00
_cell.angle_beta   90.00
_cell.angle_gamma   90.00
#
_symmetry.space_group_name_H-M   'P 1'
#
loop_
_entity.id
_entity.type
_entity.pdbx_description
1 polymer ?
#
loop_
_entity_poly.entity_id
_entity_poly.type
_entity_poly.pdbx_seq_one_letter_code
_entity_poly.pdbx_strand_id
1 'polypeptide(L)' 'METAAHDDDQPLKHSDSFEYLPPHLCELRVVLLGNSWSQRSSVGNFILGKTEFNTEEEADCCQRVRGQVEERKK' A
#
# COMPACT_ATOMS: atom_id res chain seq x y z
N MET A 1 2.47 26.20 39.27
CA MET A 1 3.04 26.31 37.91
C MET A 1 4.06 25.19 37.82
N GLU A 2 3.70 24.08 37.14
CA GLU A 2 4.61 23.03 36.64
C GLU A 2 3.74 22.09 35.79
N THR A 3 4.04 21.97 34.50
CA THR A 3 3.41 21.05 33.54
C THR A 3 4.36 19.89 33.28
N ALA A 4 3.93 18.63 33.38
CA ALA A 4 4.67 17.53 32.79
C ALA A 4 3.77 16.29 32.56
N ALA A 5 3.61 16.00 31.27
CA ALA A 5 3.39 14.73 30.59
C ALA A 5 2.67 13.60 31.35
N HIS A 6 1.47 13.29 30.88
CA HIS A 6 0.90 11.95 31.01
C HIS A 6 1.55 11.10 29.90
N ASP A 7 2.32 10.07 30.27
CA ASP A 7 2.82 9.03 29.36
C ASP A 7 1.62 8.31 28.73
N ASP A 8 1.22 8.76 27.54
CA ASP A 8 0.26 8.06 26.68
C ASP A 8 1.04 6.98 25.89
N ASP A 9 1.53 5.96 26.60
CA ASP A 9 1.90 4.69 25.98
C ASP A 9 0.60 3.95 25.62
N GLN A 10 -0.04 4.39 24.55
CA GLN A 10 -1.19 3.69 24.01
C GLN A 10 -0.71 2.33 23.45
N PRO A 11 -1.23 1.20 23.94
CA PRO A 11 -0.89 -0.10 23.37
C PRO A 11 -1.41 -0.15 21.92
N LEU A 12 -0.56 -0.62 20.99
CA LEU A 12 -0.92 -0.95 19.61
C LEU A 12 -2.16 -1.85 19.60
N LYS A 13 -3.35 -1.24 19.39
CA LYS A 13 -4.61 -1.95 19.28
C LYS A 13 -4.68 -2.66 17.93
N HIS A 14 -4.16 -3.88 17.87
CA HIS A 14 -4.66 -4.85 16.91
C HIS A 14 -5.88 -5.51 17.54
N SER A 15 -7.06 -4.97 17.23
CA SER A 15 -8.32 -5.53 17.64
C SER A 15 -8.60 -6.78 16.81
N ASP A 16 -8.21 -7.94 17.34
CA ASP A 16 -8.63 -9.24 16.83
C ASP A 16 -10.15 -9.40 17.02
N SER A 17 -10.90 -9.34 15.92
CA SER A 17 -12.24 -9.94 15.82
C SER A 17 -12.58 -10.20 14.34
N PHE A 18 -12.34 -11.43 13.89
CA PHE A 18 -12.68 -11.92 12.55
C PHE A 18 -14.19 -12.26 12.43
N GLU A 19 -15.10 -11.34 12.77
CA GLU A 19 -16.56 -11.57 12.58
C GLU A 19 -17.35 -10.41 11.94
N TYR A 20 -16.70 -9.30 11.57
CA TYR A 20 -17.34 -8.22 10.80
C TYR A 20 -16.43 -7.75 9.68
N LEU A 21 -16.38 -8.47 8.56
CA LEU A 21 -15.84 -7.86 7.33
C LEU A 21 -16.84 -6.79 6.87
N PRO A 22 -16.45 -5.51 6.76
CA PRO A 22 -17.33 -4.45 6.28
C PRO A 22 -17.86 -4.80 4.89
N PRO A 23 -19.09 -4.42 4.51
CA PRO A 23 -19.70 -4.74 3.20
C PRO A 23 -18.97 -4.15 1.97
N HIS A 24 -17.76 -3.60 2.16
CA HIS A 24 -16.96 -2.94 1.13
C HIS A 24 -15.48 -3.33 1.27
N LEU A 25 -15.12 -4.57 0.95
CA LEU A 25 -13.73 -4.95 0.67
C LEU A 25 -13.29 -4.43 -0.72
N CYS A 26 -13.46 -3.13 -0.98
CA CYS A 26 -13.15 -2.54 -2.29
C CYS A 26 -11.66 -2.17 -2.44
N GLU A 27 -10.82 -2.40 -1.42
CA GLU A 27 -9.39 -2.12 -1.47
C GLU A 27 -8.58 -3.41 -1.64
N LEU A 28 -8.00 -3.61 -2.82
CA LEU A 28 -7.01 -4.65 -3.08
C LEU A 28 -5.60 -4.11 -2.83
N ARG A 29 -4.81 -4.80 -2.00
CA ARG A 29 -3.39 -4.51 -1.79
C ARG A 29 -2.55 -5.61 -2.45
N VAL A 30 -1.66 -5.21 -3.34
CA VAL A 30 -0.76 -6.12 -4.06
C VAL A 30 0.69 -5.73 -3.73
N VAL A 31 1.55 -6.73 -3.53
CA VAL A 31 2.99 -6.55 -3.36
C VAL A 31 3.70 -7.27 -4.50
N LEU A 32 4.55 -6.54 -5.24
CA LEU A 32 5.33 -7.07 -6.35
C LEU A 32 6.73 -7.46 -5.87
N LEU A 33 7.03 -8.76 -5.90
CA LEU A 33 8.32 -9.31 -5.49
C LEU A 33 9.15 -9.66 -6.73
N GLY A 34 10.48 -9.55 -6.62
CA GLY A 34 11.41 -9.85 -7.71
C GLY A 34 12.71 -9.07 -7.60
N ASN A 35 13.76 -9.56 -8.27
CA ASN A 35 15.10 -8.97 -8.22
C ASN A 35 15.27 -7.78 -9.18
N SER A 36 14.52 -7.75 -10.28
CA SER A 36 14.62 -6.67 -11.27
C SER A 36 13.68 -5.52 -10.93
N TRP A 37 14.23 -4.35 -10.62
CA TRP A 37 13.46 -3.12 -10.46
C TRP A 37 12.65 -2.79 -11.71
N SER A 38 13.30 -2.71 -12.88
CA SER A 38 12.67 -2.32 -14.14
C SER A 38 11.47 -3.22 -14.52
N GLN A 39 11.55 -4.52 -14.22
CA GLN A 39 10.42 -5.44 -14.44
C GLN A 39 9.29 -5.20 -13.42
N ARG A 40 9.60 -5.01 -12.14
CA ARG A 40 8.60 -4.74 -11.10
C ARG A 40 7.86 -3.43 -11.35
N SER A 41 8.57 -2.36 -11.70
CA SER A 41 7.97 -1.06 -12.00
C SER A 41 7.15 -1.11 -13.29
N SER A 42 7.61 -1.80 -14.33
CA SER A 42 6.85 -2.02 -15.57
C SER A 42 5.52 -2.75 -15.32
N VAL A 43 5.55 -3.85 -14.54
CA VAL A 43 4.33 -4.60 -14.18
C VAL A 43 3.42 -3.79 -13.26
N GLY A 44 3.99 -3.04 -12.30
CA GLY A 44 3.22 -2.14 -11.44
C GLY A 44 2.45 -1.09 -12.24
N ASN A 45 3.10 -0.47 -13.23
CA ASN A 45 2.47 0.48 -14.15
C ASN A 45 1.39 -0.18 -15.01
N PHE A 46 1.64 -1.41 -15.47
CA PHE A 46 0.67 -2.17 -16.24
C PHE A 46 -0.61 -2.46 -15.42
N ILE A 47 -0.46 -2.87 -14.15
CA ILE A 47 -1.59 -3.14 -13.25
C ILE A 47 -2.39 -1.86 -12.97
N LEU A 48 -1.70 -0.74 -12.74
CA LEU A 48 -2.35 0.55 -12.48
C LEU A 48 -2.94 1.18 -13.75
N GLY A 49 -2.54 0.71 -14.93
CA GLY A 49 -2.94 1.29 -16.22
C GLY A 49 -2.33 2.67 -16.50
N LYS A 50 -1.35 3.10 -15.70
CA LYS A 50 -0.68 4.40 -15.80
C LYS A 50 0.78 4.31 -15.32
N THR A 51 1.61 5.23 -15.79
CA THR A 51 3.03 5.29 -15.41
C THR A 51 3.19 5.99 -14.06
N GLU A 52 3.35 5.22 -13.00
CA GLU A 52 3.53 5.72 -11.61
C GLU A 52 4.91 5.36 -11.05
N PHE A 53 5.43 4.19 -11.40
CA PHE A 53 6.76 3.73 -11.03
C PHE A 53 7.76 4.08 -12.15
N ASN A 54 8.91 4.66 -11.78
CA ASN A 54 9.99 4.91 -12.72
C ASN A 54 10.62 3.57 -13.16
N THR A 55 10.79 3.34 -14.46
CA THR A 55 11.39 2.11 -15.02
C THR A 55 12.89 2.21 -15.29
N GLU A 56 13.44 3.41 -15.28
CA GLU A 56 14.84 3.73 -15.60
C GLU A 56 15.69 3.88 -14.34
N GLU A 57 15.14 4.50 -13.28
CA GLU A 57 15.83 4.75 -12.02
C GLU A 57 15.21 3.91 -10.89
N GLU A 58 16.07 3.17 -10.19
CA GLU A 58 15.66 2.38 -9.02
C GLU A 58 15.37 3.29 -7.83
N ALA A 59 14.27 3.02 -7.14
CA ALA A 59 13.93 3.77 -5.95
C ALA A 59 14.88 3.46 -4.80
N ASP A 60 15.35 4.49 -4.10
CA ASP A 60 16.20 4.36 -2.90
C ASP A 60 15.51 3.60 -1.75
N CYS A 61 14.18 3.48 -1.78
CA CYS A 61 13.39 2.83 -0.75
C CYS A 61 12.11 2.18 -1.31
N CYS A 62 11.36 1.49 -0.43
CA CYS A 62 10.10 0.86 -0.80
C CYS A 62 9.05 1.90 -1.23
N GLN A 63 8.46 1.70 -2.41
CA GLN A 63 7.37 2.55 -2.91
C GLN A 63 6.00 1.90 -2.70
N ARG A 64 5.03 2.72 -2.29
CA ARG A 64 3.62 2.33 -2.19
C ARG A 64 2.76 3.36 -2.89
N VAL A 65 1.99 2.90 -3.87
CA VAL A 65 1.04 3.73 -4.63
C VAL A 65 -0.37 3.17 -4.52
N ARG A 66 -1.36 4.03 -4.77
CA ARG A 66 -2.78 3.68 -4.78
C ARG A 66 -3.40 4.25 -6.04
N GLY A 67 -4.33 3.52 -6.64
CA GLY A 67 -5.05 3.95 -7.82
C GLY A 67 -6.31 3.13 -8.01
N GLN A 68 -7.30 3.70 -8.71
CA GLN A 68 -8.44 2.92 -9.20
C GLN A 68 -7.97 2.10 -10.39
N VAL A 69 -8.29 0.81 -10.37
CA VAL A 69 -8.04 -0.10 -11.48
C VAL A 69 -9.38 -0.38 -12.13
N GLU A 70 -9.55 0.09 -13.35
CA GLU A 70 -10.75 -0.19 -14.14
C GLU A 70 -10.76 -1.66 -14.56
N GLU A 71 -11.92 -2.30 -14.44
CA GLU A 71 -12.10 -3.66 -14.95
C GLU A 71 -12.04 -3.63 -16.47
N ARG A 72 -11.17 -4.46 -17.07
CA ARG A 72 -11.18 -4.62 -18.53
C ARG A 72 -12.50 -5.29 -18.93
N LYS A 73 -13.38 -4.55 -19.60
CA LYS A 73 -14.57 -5.12 -20.24
C LYS A 73 -14.13 -6.05 -21.37
N LYS A 74 -14.64 -7.29 -21.30
CA LYS A 74 -14.37 -8.39 -22.23
C LYS A 74 -14.91 -8.11 -23.62
#